data_AF-D6LDI5-F1
#
_entry.id   AF-D6LDI5-F1
#
_cell.length_a   1.000
_cell.length_b   1.000
_cell.length_c   1.000
_cell.angle_alpha   90.00
_cell.angle_beta   90.00
_cell.angle_gamma   90.00
#
_symmetry.space_group_name_H-M   'P 1'
#
loop_
_entity.id
_entity.type
_entity.pdbx_description
1 polymer ?
#
loop_
_entity_poly.entity_id
_entity_poly.type
_entity_poly.pdbx_seq_one_letter_code
_entity_poly.pdbx_strand_id
1 'polypeptide(L)' 'MANYVLTLALKTELWQEHILEKRLNIARMIYNSCLSEILKRHRKMINSSEYKGISNLDKKEQSKRYKELDKKY' A
#
# COMPACT_ATOMS: atom_id res chain seq x y z
N MET A 1 28.89 12.87 -25.65
CA MET A 1 29.59 11.96 -24.73
C MET A 1 28.57 10.93 -24.25
N ALA A 2 28.79 9.64 -24.50
CA ALA A 2 27.84 8.60 -24.13
C ALA A 2 28.18 8.06 -22.73
N ASN A 3 27.21 8.11 -21.82
CA ASN A 3 27.32 7.48 -20.50
C ASN A 3 26.78 6.05 -20.62
N TYR A 4 27.60 5.07 -20.27
CA TYR A 4 27.20 3.67 -20.19
C TYR A 4 27.02 3.28 -18.73
N VAL A 5 25.87 2.71 -18.40
CA VAL A 5 25.58 2.17 -17.07
C VAL A 5 25.72 0.66 -17.14
N LEU A 6 26.65 0.11 -16.38
CA LEU A 6 26.87 -1.33 -16.27
C LEU A 6 26.12 -1.86 -15.05
N THR A 7 25.11 -2.70 -15.28
CA THR A 7 24.40 -3.44 -14.23
C THR A 7 24.96 -4.86 -14.16
N LEU A 8 25.67 -5.17 -13.08
CA LEU A 8 26.20 -6.51 -12.82
C LEU A 8 25.27 -7.26 -11.88
N ALA A 9 25.14 -8.57 -12.07
CA ALA A 9 24.39 -9.43 -11.16
C ALA A 9 25.12 -9.52 -9.82
N LEU A 10 24.38 -9.38 -8.73
CA LEU A 10 24.91 -9.59 -7.39
C LEU A 10 25.16 -11.09 -7.19
N LYS A 11 26.42 -11.48 -7.00
CA LYS A 11 26.79 -12.85 -6.64
C LYS A 11 26.87 -12.96 -5.12
N THR A 12 25.87 -13.56 -4.51
CA THR A 12 25.81 -13.81 -3.06
C THR A 12 26.28 -15.22 -2.72
N GLU A 13 26.87 -15.38 -1.55
CA GLU A 13 27.10 -16.68 -0.93
C GLU A 13 25.84 -17.16 -0.20
N LEU A 14 25.69 -18.46 -0.02
CA LEU A 14 24.47 -19.07 0.54
C LEU A 14 24.08 -18.47 1.92
N TRP A 15 25.05 -18.22 2.79
CA TRP A 15 24.77 -17.61 4.11
C TRP A 15 24.25 -16.16 4.00
N GLN A 16 24.68 -15.42 2.97
CA GLN A 16 24.19 -14.06 2.71
C GLN A 16 22.74 -14.11 2.23
N GLU A 17 22.40 -15.08 1.38
CA GLU A 17 21.03 -15.31 0.92
C GLU A 17 20.09 -15.62 2.07
N HIS A 18 20.48 -16.49 3.01
CA HIS A 18 19.68 -16.78 4.19
C HIS A 18 19.44 -15.55 5.08
N ILE A 19 20.44 -14.68 5.25
CA ILE A 19 20.29 -13.42 6.00
C ILE A 19 19.31 -12.49 5.27
N LEU A 20 19.46 -12.34 3.96
CA LEU A 20 18.58 -11.51 3.14
C LEU A 20 17.14 -12.04 3.17
N GLU A 21 16.94 -13.33 2.97
CA GLU A 21 15.64 -13.97 3.00
C GLU A 21 14.94 -13.74 4.34
N LYS A 22 15.64 -13.93 5.46
CA LYS A 22 15.08 -13.67 6.80
C LYS A 22 14.64 -12.21 6.95
N ARG A 23 15.47 -11.25 6.54
CA ARG A 23 15.16 -9.81 6.64
C ARG A 23 14.01 -9.40 5.72
N LEU A 24 14.03 -9.87 4.47
CA LEU A 24 12.99 -9.60 3.49
C LEU A 24 11.65 -10.21 3.90
N ASN A 25 11.66 -11.40 4.50
CA ASN A 25 10.43 -12.03 4.98
C ASN A 25 9.81 -11.24 6.14
N ILE A 26 10.62 -10.78 7.11
CA ILE A 26 10.14 -9.90 8.19
C ILE A 26 9.52 -8.63 7.61
N ALA A 27 10.20 -7.97 6.67
CA ALA A 27 9.69 -6.76 6.02
C ALA A 27 8.37 -7.04 5.28
N ARG A 28 8.29 -8.15 4.55
CA ARG A 28 7.08 -8.60 3.84
C ARG A 28 5.92 -8.84 4.81
N MET A 29 6.17 -9.48 5.95
CA MET A 29 5.16 -9.74 6.97
C MET A 29 4.63 -8.43 7.58
N ILE A 30 5.50 -7.48 7.89
CA ILE A 30 5.12 -6.16 8.40
C ILE A 30 4.26 -5.43 7.36
N TYR A 31 4.75 -5.35 6.12
CA TYR A 31 4.02 -4.73 5.02
C TYR A 31 2.63 -5.35 4.82
N ASN A 32 2.56 -6.68 4.73
CA ASN A 32 1.30 -7.39 4.52
C ASN A 32 0.32 -7.20 5.68
N SER A 33 0.82 -7.15 6.92
CA SER A 33 0.00 -6.88 8.11
C SER A 33 -0.62 -5.48 8.05
N CYS A 34 0.19 -4.45 7.80
CA CYS A 34 -0.29 -3.08 7.65
C CYS A 34 -1.27 -2.93 6.48
N LEU A 35 -0.93 -3.50 5.33
CA LEU A 35 -1.78 -3.48 4.14
C LEU A 35 -3.13 -4.16 4.40
N SER A 36 -3.13 -5.30 5.09
CA SER A 36 -4.36 -6.03 5.42
C SER A 36 -5.31 -5.20 6.26
N GLU A 37 -4.80 -4.48 7.27
CA GLU A 37 -5.63 -3.61 8.12
C GLU A 37 -6.19 -2.41 7.34
N ILE A 38 -5.37 -1.76 6.51
CA ILE A 38 -5.82 -0.66 5.65
C ILE A 38 -6.92 -1.13 4.68
N LEU A 39 -6.73 -2.31 4.06
CA LEU A 39 -7.71 -2.88 3.13
C LEU A 39 -9.02 -3.25 3.84
N LYS A 40 -8.97 -3.77 5.07
CA LYS A 40 -10.18 -4.04 5.87
C LYS A 40 -10.95 -2.76 6.15
N ARG A 41 -10.27 -1.70 6.61
CA ARG A 41 -10.85 -0.37 6.86
C ARG A 41 -11.48 0.20 5.59
N HIS A 42 -10.76 0.14 4.48
CA HIS A 42 -11.24 0.61 3.19
C HIS A 42 -12.48 -0.15 2.69
N ARG A 43 -12.49 -1.49 2.81
CA ARG A 43 -13.67 -2.30 2.47
C ARG A 43 -14.88 -1.94 3.34
N LYS A 44 -14.67 -1.72 4.64
CA LYS A 44 -15.73 -1.28 5.57
C LYS A 44 -16.28 0.09 5.16
N MET A 45 -15.42 1.01 4.78
CA MET A 45 -15.80 2.33 4.29
C MET A 45 -16.65 2.24 3.01
N ILE A 46 -16.20 1.50 1.98
CA ILE A 46 -16.93 1.35 0.72
C ILE A 46 -18.31 0.69 0.92
N ASN A 47 -18.38 -0.31 1.80
CA ASN A 47 -19.64 -1.01 2.06
C ASN A 47 -20.64 -0.19 2.87
N SER A 48 -20.22 0.93 3.48
CA SER A 48 -21.12 1.81 4.22
C SER A 48 -22.13 2.50 3.30
N SER A 49 -23.35 2.70 3.80
CA SER A 49 -24.37 3.49 3.11
C SER A 49 -23.94 4.95 2.92
N GLU A 50 -23.15 5.48 3.86
CA GLU A 50 -22.57 6.84 3.81
C GLU A 50 -21.70 7.02 2.55
N TYR A 51 -20.81 6.08 2.27
CA TYR A 51 -19.96 6.13 1.06
C TYR A 51 -20.78 6.06 -0.24
N LYS A 52 -21.80 5.18 -0.28
CA LYS A 52 -22.70 5.05 -1.42
C LYS A 52 -23.52 6.32 -1.66
N GLY A 53 -23.95 7.00 -0.60
CA GLY A 53 -24.65 8.28 -0.70
C GLY A 53 -23.77 9.41 -1.25
N ILE A 54 -22.48 9.42 -0.92
CA ILE A 54 -21.53 10.41 -1.44
C ILE A 54 -21.28 10.20 -2.94
N SER A 55 -21.22 8.95 -3.42
CA SER A 55 -20.95 8.63 -4.83
C SER A 55 -21.95 9.26 -5.83
N ASN A 56 -23.12 9.70 -5.36
CA ASN A 56 -24.16 10.31 -6.20
C ASN A 56 -24.13 11.85 -6.20
N LEU A 57 -23.21 12.49 -5.46
CA LEU A 57 -23.08 13.96 -5.37
C LEU A 57 -22.26 14.55 -6.52
N ASP A 58 -22.26 15.88 -6.65
CA ASP A 58 -21.34 16.58 -7.58
C ASP A 58 -19.88 16.42 -7.17
N LYS A 59 -18.95 16.37 -8.14
CA LYS A 59 -17.52 16.07 -7.91
C LYS A 59 -16.85 16.98 -6.88
N LYS A 60 -17.27 18.26 -6.80
CA LYS A 60 -16.73 19.22 -5.83
C LYS A 60 -17.15 18.88 -4.39
N GLU A 61 -18.39 18.44 -4.20
CA GLU A 61 -18.91 18.04 -2.89
C GLU A 61 -18.43 16.66 -2.47
N GLN A 62 -18.31 15.73 -3.42
CA GLN A 62 -17.71 14.40 -3.20
C GLN A 62 -16.33 14.50 -2.55
N SER A 63 -15.46 15.33 -3.12
CA SER A 63 -14.08 15.48 -2.62
C SER A 63 -14.00 16.02 -1.19
N LYS A 64 -14.96 16.87 -0.79
CA LYS A 64 -15.04 17.36 0.60
C LYS A 64 -15.54 16.27 1.54
N ARG A 65 -16.63 15.61 1.18
CA ARG A 65 -17.26 14.54 1.98
C ARG A 65 -16.36 13.32 2.14
N TYR A 66 -15.59 12.95 1.12
CA TYR A 66 -14.60 11.86 1.23
C TYR A 66 -13.47 12.18 2.20
N LYS A 67 -13.00 13.45 2.25
CA LYS A 67 -12.01 13.88 3.26
C LYS A 67 -12.55 13.82 4.69
N GLU A 68 -13.84 14.09 4.87
CA GLU A 68 -14.51 13.95 6.17
C GLU A 68 -14.70 12.48 6.55
N LEU A 69 -15.09 11.64 5.60
CA LEU A 69 -15.27 10.21 5.78
C LEU A 69 -13.96 9.50 6.14
N ASP A 70 -12.86 9.88 5.48
CA ASP A 70 -11.53 9.30 5.74
C ASP A 70 -11.03 9.56 7.17
N LYS A 71 -11.38 10.72 7.76
CA LYS A 71 -11.07 11.03 9.17
C LYS A 71 -11.85 10.18 10.18
N LYS A 72 -13.01 9.65 9.78
CA LYS A 72 -13.91 8.89 10.67
C LYS A 72 -13.54 7.42 10.74
N TYR A 73 -13.07 6.86 9.63
CA TYR A 73 -12.57 5.48 9.61
C TYR A 73 -11.21 5.39 10.25
#